data_AF-A0A7Z9VD12-F1
#
_entry.id   AF-A0A7Z9VD12-F1
#
_cell.length_a   1.000
_cell.length_b   1.000
_cell.length_c   1.000
_cell.angle_alpha   90.00
_cell.angle_beta   90.00
_cell.angle_gamma   90.00
#
_symmetry.space_group_name_H-M   'P 1'
#
loop_
_entity.id
_entity.type
_entity.pdbx_description
1 polymer ?
#
loop_
_entity_poly.entity_id
_entity_poly.type
_entity_poly.pdbx_seq_one_letter_code
_entity_poly.pdbx_strand_id
1 'polypeptide(L)'
;MRAASLFCILCLCACRSLAPASLSPGLELVNWNTYHLFDHQVHTDSAAAWLAAEQPAMVALQEVLHVDSAGLAKLAAKWGHPYAVMHKESGYPVALTSSAPIEVV
;
A
#
# COMPACT_ATOMS: atom_id res chain seq x y z
N MET A 1 18.32 -31.54 -53.02
CA MET A 1 17.31 -30.87 -52.17
C MET A 1 17.63 -31.07 -50.68
N ARG A 2 18.57 -30.33 -50.08
CA ARG A 2 18.85 -30.40 -48.61
C ARG A 2 19.41 -29.10 -48.00
N ALA A 3 19.15 -27.94 -48.60
CA ALA A 3 19.71 -26.66 -48.13
C ALA A 3 18.69 -25.65 -47.60
N ALA A 4 17.38 -25.97 -47.62
CA ALA A 4 16.34 -25.02 -47.21
C ALA A 4 15.99 -25.05 -45.71
N SER A 5 16.44 -26.06 -44.96
CA SER A 5 15.96 -26.27 -43.58
C SER A 5 16.81 -25.62 -42.48
N LEU A 6 18.00 -25.10 -42.77
CA LEU A 6 18.87 -24.52 -41.74
C LEU A 6 18.72 -23.00 -41.57
N PHE A 7 18.18 -22.29 -42.57
CA PHE A 7 18.07 -20.83 -42.52
C PHE A 7 16.84 -20.34 -41.72
N CYS A 8 15.80 -21.16 -41.58
CA CYS A 8 14.64 -20.81 -40.75
C CYS A 8 14.89 -20.91 -39.24
N ILE A 9 15.89 -21.67 -38.78
CA ILE A 9 16.12 -21.92 -37.35
C ILE A 9 16.94 -20.78 -36.70
N LEU A 10 17.81 -20.10 -37.47
CA LEU A 10 18.63 -19.00 -36.93
C LEU A 10 17.88 -17.67 -36.77
N CYS A 11 16.77 -17.44 -37.47
CA CYS A 11 15.99 -16.20 -37.32
C CYS A 11 15.06 -16.20 -36.08
N LEU A 12 14.80 -17.35 -35.46
CA LEU A 12 13.93 -17.45 -34.28
C LEU A 12 14.64 -17.17 -32.95
N CYS A 13 15.98 -17.12 -32.93
CA CYS A 13 16.75 -16.87 -31.71
C CYS A 13 17.12 -15.40 -31.46
N ALA A 14 16.88 -14.50 -32.43
CA ALA A 14 17.25 -13.09 -32.31
C ALA A 14 16.22 -12.23 -31.54
N CYS A 15 15.00 -12.74 -31.35
CA CYS A 15 14.01 -12.12 -30.46
C CYS A 15 14.07 -12.76 -29.08
N ARG A 16 15.22 -12.67 -28.39
CA ARG A 16 15.17 -12.66 -26.92
C ARG A 16 14.48 -11.36 -26.55
N SER A 17 13.17 -11.42 -26.34
CA SER A 17 12.44 -10.36 -25.65
C SER A 17 13.22 -10.05 -24.38
N LEU A 18 13.90 -8.91 -24.36
CA LEU A 18 14.30 -8.29 -23.10
C LEU A 18 12.98 -8.15 -22.33
N ALA A 19 12.77 -9.01 -21.33
CA ALA A 19 11.66 -8.81 -20.42
C ALA A 19 11.77 -7.34 -19.97
N PRO A 20 10.71 -6.53 -20.10
CA PRO A 20 10.75 -5.18 -19.58
C PRO A 20 11.24 -5.30 -18.14
N ALA A 21 12.25 -4.51 -17.76
CA ALA A 21 12.63 -4.42 -16.37
C ALA A 21 11.33 -4.18 -15.61
N SER A 22 10.95 -5.13 -14.75
CA SER A 22 9.80 -4.96 -13.89
C SER A 22 10.16 -3.77 -13.03
N LEU A 23 9.70 -2.58 -13.43
CA LEU A 23 9.60 -1.46 -12.53
C LEU A 23 8.73 -2.03 -11.43
N SER A 24 9.37 -2.36 -10.30
CA SER A 24 8.62 -2.66 -9.10
C SER A 24 7.73 -1.45 -8.92
N PRO A 25 6.40 -1.60 -9.00
CA PRO A 25 5.52 -0.45 -8.86
C PRO A 25 5.96 0.27 -7.59
N GLY A 26 6.22 1.58 -7.73
CA GLY A 26 6.72 2.39 -6.62
C GLY A 26 5.79 2.21 -5.42
N LEU A 27 6.36 2.26 -4.22
CA LEU A 27 5.57 2.17 -3.00
C LEU A 27 4.69 3.41 -2.89
N GLU A 28 3.37 3.22 -2.93
CA GLU A 28 2.41 4.30 -2.73
C GLU A 28 2.11 4.48 -1.24
N LEU A 29 2.30 5.72 -0.76
CA LEU A 29 2.12 6.13 0.63
C LEU A 29 1.19 7.33 0.70
N VAL A 30 0.13 7.22 1.48
CA VAL A 30 -0.64 8.39 1.92
C VAL A 30 -0.06 8.90 3.23
N ASN A 31 0.28 10.19 3.28
CA ASN A 31 0.71 10.86 4.51
C ASN A 31 -0.31 11.95 4.87
N TRP A 32 -1.03 11.78 5.98
CA TRP A 32 -2.21 12.59 6.26
C TRP A 32 -2.35 12.97 7.73
N ASN A 33 -2.34 14.28 8.00
CA ASN A 33 -2.86 14.81 9.26
C ASN A 33 -4.40 14.81 9.22
N THR A 34 -4.97 14.03 10.11
CA THR A 34 -6.40 13.71 10.12
C THR A 34 -7.25 14.64 10.98
N TYR A 35 -6.61 15.59 11.68
CA TYR A 35 -7.13 16.51 12.69
C TYR A 35 -8.16 15.87 13.65
N HIS A 36 -7.71 14.85 14.38
CA HIS A 36 -8.53 14.02 15.28
C HIS A 36 -9.33 12.94 14.56
N LEU A 37 -8.56 12.19 13.77
CA LEU A 37 -8.92 10.97 13.08
C LEU A 37 -10.16 11.10 12.19
N PHE A 38 -10.03 11.99 11.21
CA PHE A 38 -11.05 12.32 10.22
C PHE A 38 -12.06 13.34 10.75
N ASP A 39 -11.52 14.31 11.51
CA ASP A 39 -12.20 15.49 12.03
C ASP A 39 -13.25 15.23 13.11
N HIS A 40 -12.92 14.46 14.16
CA HIS A 40 -13.82 14.07 15.26
C HIS A 40 -14.83 12.97 14.90
N GLN A 41 -14.37 11.99 14.10
CA GLN A 41 -15.08 10.77 13.70
C GLN A 41 -16.24 10.95 12.70
N VAL A 42 -16.64 12.18 12.37
CA VAL A 42 -17.75 12.45 11.45
C VAL A 42 -17.47 11.88 10.05
N HIS A 43 -16.22 11.92 9.61
CA HIS A 43 -15.84 11.53 8.25
C HIS A 43 -15.09 10.20 8.17
N THR A 44 -15.18 9.37 9.22
CA THR A 44 -14.45 8.10 9.30
C THR A 44 -14.77 7.16 8.14
N ASP A 45 -16.05 6.99 7.80
CA ASP A 45 -16.45 6.06 6.76
C ASP A 45 -16.13 6.58 5.35
N SER A 46 -16.28 7.89 5.11
CA SER A 46 -15.90 8.49 3.83
C SER A 46 -14.38 8.47 3.62
N ALA A 47 -13.60 8.73 4.66
CA ALA A 47 -12.15 8.64 4.59
C ALA A 47 -11.70 7.19 4.34
N ALA A 48 -12.30 6.22 5.03
CA ALA A 48 -12.01 4.81 4.81
C ALA A 48 -12.40 4.36 3.39
N ALA A 49 -13.53 4.82 2.86
CA ALA A 49 -13.94 4.52 1.49
C ALA A 49 -12.99 5.12 0.45
N TRP A 50 -12.51 6.36 0.68
CA TRP A 50 -11.51 6.97 -0.19
C TRP A 50 -10.18 6.20 -0.15
N LEU A 51 -9.66 5.89 1.04
CA LEU A 51 -8.46 5.07 1.19
C LEU A 51 -8.60 3.70 0.53
N ALA A 52 -9.77 3.07 0.62
CA ALA A 52 -10.04 1.79 -0.04
C ALA A 52 -10.06 1.90 -1.57
N ALA A 53 -10.45 3.05 -2.12
CA ALA A 53 -10.42 3.31 -3.56
C ALA A 53 -9.01 3.59 -4.07
N GLU A 54 -8.23 4.38 -3.34
CA GLU A 54 -6.83 4.69 -3.67
C GLU A 54 -5.92 3.45 -3.54
N GLN A 55 -6.25 2.51 -2.64
CA GLN A 55 -5.47 1.29 -2.38
C GLN A 55 -3.96 1.57 -2.14
N PRO A 56 -3.58 2.52 -1.27
CA PRO A 56 -2.18 2.79 -1.00
C PRO A 56 -1.54 1.57 -0.33
N ALA A 57 -0.24 1.37 -0.51
CA ALA A 57 0.45 0.29 0.20
C ALA A 57 0.62 0.61 1.70
N MET A 58 0.66 1.90 2.05
CA MET A 58 0.86 2.40 3.40
C MET A 58 0.08 3.70 3.64
N VAL A 59 -0.35 3.91 4.89
CA VAL A 59 -0.92 5.19 5.34
C VAL A 59 -0.25 5.63 6.64
N ALA A 60 0.42 6.78 6.60
CA ALA A 60 0.98 7.46 7.77
C ALA A 60 -0.01 8.54 8.26
N LEU A 61 -0.57 8.32 9.44
CA LEU A 61 -1.62 9.13 10.03
C LEU A 61 -1.06 9.99 11.16
N GLN A 62 -1.39 11.28 11.16
CA GLN A 62 -1.14 12.17 12.30
C GLN A 62 -2.45 12.57 12.98
N GLU A 63 -2.36 12.88 14.27
CA GLU A 63 -3.48 13.26 15.15
C GLU A 63 -4.54 12.17 15.28
N VAL A 64 -4.08 10.94 15.56
CA VAL A 64 -4.92 9.74 15.71
C VAL A 64 -5.54 9.72 17.11
N LEU A 65 -6.62 10.46 17.29
CA LEU A 65 -7.41 10.51 18.54
C LEU A 65 -8.71 9.70 18.41
N HIS A 66 -9.39 9.48 19.55
CA HIS A 66 -10.69 8.79 19.68
C HIS A 66 -10.68 7.28 19.47
N VAL A 67 -9.52 6.68 19.23
CA VAL A 67 -9.33 5.22 19.13
C VAL A 67 -8.10 4.80 19.91
N ASP A 68 -8.12 3.56 20.41
CA ASP A 68 -6.94 2.86 20.88
C ASP A 68 -6.30 2.05 19.74
N SER A 69 -5.21 1.35 20.04
CA SER A 69 -4.50 0.51 19.06
C SER A 69 -5.40 -0.54 18.40
N ALA A 70 -6.34 -1.12 19.14
CA ALA A 70 -7.28 -2.11 18.61
C ALA A 70 -8.35 -1.48 17.70
N GLY A 71 -8.83 -0.28 18.05
CA GLY A 71 -9.75 0.52 17.27
C GLY A 71 -9.13 0.96 15.94
N LEU A 72 -7.87 1.40 15.96
CA LEU A 72 -7.10 1.69 14.75
C LEU A 72 -7.01 0.47 13.84
N ALA A 73 -6.67 -0.71 14.36
CA ALA A 73 -6.56 -1.93 13.55
C ALA A 73 -7.89 -2.30 12.88
N LYS A 74 -9.01 -2.19 13.61
CA LYS A 74 -10.35 -2.41 13.04
C LYS A 74 -10.70 -1.39 11.95
N LEU A 75 -10.33 -0.13 12.18
CA LEU A 75 -10.55 0.96 11.21
C LEU A 75 -9.71 0.73 9.95
N ALA A 76 -8.43 0.36 10.10
CA ALA A 76 -7.51 0.10 9.00
C ALA A 76 -7.93 -1.07 8.09
N ALA A 77 -8.56 -2.09 8.67
CA ALA A 77 -9.13 -3.19 7.91
C ALA A 77 -10.18 -2.72 6.87
N LYS A 78 -10.84 -1.57 7.07
CA LYS A 78 -11.83 -1.03 6.12
C LYS A 78 -11.21 -0.63 4.77
N TRP A 79 -9.94 -0.25 4.74
CA TRP A 79 -9.20 0.02 3.49
C TRP A 79 -8.18 -1.07 3.16
N GLY A 80 -8.33 -2.27 3.73
CA GLY A 80 -7.53 -3.44 3.37
C GLY A 80 -6.15 -3.51 4.01
N HIS A 81 -5.90 -2.76 5.10
CA HIS A 81 -4.63 -2.84 5.83
C HIS A 81 -4.73 -3.78 7.04
N PRO A 82 -4.15 -4.99 7.00
CA PRO A 82 -4.15 -5.92 8.13
C PRO A 82 -3.14 -5.55 9.22
N TYR A 83 -2.20 -4.64 8.95
CA TYR A 83 -1.20 -4.20 9.92
C TYR A 83 -1.42 -2.73 10.26
N ALA A 84 -1.45 -2.44 11.57
CA ALA A 84 -1.57 -1.10 12.10
C ALA A 84 -0.77 -0.97 13.40
N VAL A 85 0.00 0.10 13.53
CA VAL A 85 0.78 0.42 14.74
C VAL A 85 0.57 1.88 15.13
N MET A 86 0.51 2.13 16.42
CA MET A 86 0.37 3.48 16.98
C MET A 86 1.57 3.77 17.88
N HIS A 87 2.13 4.98 17.78
CA HIS A 87 3.35 5.34 18.52
C HIS A 87 3.10 5.46 20.05
N LYS A 88 1.92 5.94 20.44
CA LYS A 88 1.50 6.15 21.84
C LYS A 88 -0.02 6.32 21.90
N GLU A 89 -0.63 6.14 23.08
CA GLU A 89 -2.09 6.28 23.25
C GLU A 89 -2.54 7.62 23.84
N SER A 90 -1.61 8.53 24.17
CA SER A 90 -1.92 9.80 24.83
C SER A 90 -1.36 11.02 24.10
N GLY A 91 -2.04 12.16 24.30
CA GLY A 91 -1.74 13.43 23.64
C GLY A 91 -2.19 13.41 22.17
N TYR A 92 -1.23 13.56 21.26
CA TYR A 92 -1.46 13.52 19.82
C TYR A 92 -0.68 12.34 19.23
N PRO A 93 -1.30 11.15 19.17
CA PRO A 93 -0.69 9.99 18.54
C PRO A 93 -0.46 10.16 17.05
N VAL A 94 0.57 9.49 16.57
CA VAL A 94 0.76 9.18 15.15
C VAL A 94 0.64 7.68 14.98
N ALA A 95 0.21 7.25 13.80
CA ALA A 95 0.04 5.85 13.48
C ALA A 95 0.49 5.52 12.05
N LEU A 96 0.76 4.25 11.82
CA LEU A 96 1.10 3.70 10.53
C LEU A 96 0.22 2.48 10.26
N THR A 97 -0.36 2.39 9.07
CA THR A 97 -1.08 1.20 8.62
C THR A 97 -0.50 0.72 7.29
N SER A 98 -0.52 -0.59 7.04
CA SER A 98 0.08 -1.17 5.85
C SER A 98 -0.62 -2.45 5.38
N SER A 99 -0.52 -2.71 4.07
CA SER A 99 -0.84 -3.99 3.44
C SER A 99 0.20 -5.08 3.72
N ALA A 100 1.40 -4.72 4.19
CA ALA A 100 2.52 -5.62 4.50
C ALA A 100 2.91 -5.56 5.99
N PRO A 101 3.57 -6.61 6.55
CA PRO A 101 3.96 -6.64 7.96
C PRO A 101 4.79 -5.42 8.39
N ILE A 102 4.53 -4.92 9.59
CA ILE A 102 5.31 -3.85 10.22
C ILE A 102 6.15 -4.45 11.34
N GLU A 103 7.46 -4.24 11.28
CA GLU A 103 8.37 -4.50 12.40
C GLU A 103 8.49 -3.24 13.25
N VAL A 104 8.25 -3.37 14.56
CA VAL A 104 8.45 -2.29 15.53
C VAL A 104 9.78 -2.54 16.23
N VAL A 105 10.69 -1.57 16.16
CA VAL A 105 12.07 -1.63 16.68
C VAL A 105 12.28 -0.77 17.92
#